data_AF-A0A3D1BRM8-F1
#
_entry.id   AF-A0A3D1BRM8-F1
#
_cell.length_a   1.000
_cell.length_b   1.000
_cell.length_c   1.000
_cell.angle_alpha   90.00
_cell.angle_beta   90.00
_cell.angle_gamma   90.00
#
_symmetry.space_group_name_H-M   'P 1'
#
loop_
_entity.id
_entity.type
_entity.pdbx_description
1 polymer ?
#
loop_
_entity_poly.entity_id
_entity_poly.type
_entity_poly.pdbx_seq_one_letter_code
_entity_poly.pdbx_strand_id
1 'polypeptide(L)'
;KGESKIRPSVETSLHNLFESSLIVHTHPTVINALLCSVRAKELTEELFGNEVLFVDYTDPGYVLFKETERQLRKYIDSNGKEPGIVFLQNHGMLICGDDSESVKMHTEKIMTAVNNRFIRKLPSLEFIKPSKGSKLILNKISEYFNSRNLYTAFMNNEMTGLFMSEKDEFSKTAKPFTPDNIVYCKSEYLFAMGKIDDIINSIRSFELRTGYYPRIIGLQRTGLISAGDSIQSAQRSLEVFQDMMKIRFLSENFGGPEFLTGKQVEFIDSWEAENYRRKF
;
A
#
# COMPACT_ATOMS: atom_id res chain seq x y z
N LYS A 1 -17.63 0.92 33.63
CA LYS A 1 -16.96 1.60 32.50
C LYS A 1 -16.41 0.51 31.61
N GLY A 2 -16.94 0.38 30.39
CA GLY A 2 -16.79 -0.82 29.56
C GLY A 2 -15.35 -1.08 29.16
N GLU A 3 -14.86 -2.27 29.50
CA GLU A 3 -13.66 -2.86 28.93
C GLU A 3 -13.97 -3.30 27.49
N SER A 4 -13.61 -2.47 26.52
CA SER A 4 -13.19 -2.99 25.23
C SER A 4 -11.72 -2.56 25.04
N LYS A 5 -10.83 -3.53 24.86
CA LYS A 5 -9.41 -3.34 24.54
C LYS A 5 -9.23 -2.84 23.09
N ILE A 6 -10.16 -2.03 22.58
CA ILE A 6 -10.15 -1.55 21.20
C ILE A 6 -9.46 -0.20 21.21
N ARG A 7 -8.22 -0.19 20.70
CA ARG A 7 -7.45 1.04 20.54
C ARG A 7 -8.03 1.81 19.33
N PRO A 8 -8.22 3.13 19.44
CA PRO A 8 -8.62 3.95 18.30
C PRO A 8 -7.55 3.92 17.20
N SER A 9 -7.95 4.27 15.97
CA SER A 9 -7.01 4.43 14.86
C SER A 9 -5.90 5.42 15.23
N VAL A 10 -4.68 5.16 14.74
CA VAL A 10 -3.57 6.12 14.86
C VAL A 10 -3.89 7.46 14.17
N GLU A 11 -4.88 7.46 13.27
CA GLU A 11 -5.36 8.61 12.52
C GLU A 11 -6.68 9.18 13.03
N THR A 12 -7.15 8.77 14.21
CA THR A 12 -8.40 9.29 14.80
C THR A 12 -8.43 10.82 14.87
N SER A 13 -7.29 11.49 15.02
CA SER A 13 -7.22 12.95 14.99
C SER A 13 -7.68 13.56 13.66
N LEU A 14 -7.46 12.89 12.51
CA LEU A 14 -7.93 13.38 11.20
C LEU A 14 -9.46 13.42 11.12
N HIS A 15 -10.15 12.47 11.76
CA HIS A 15 -11.61 12.45 11.79
C HIS A 15 -12.21 13.62 12.60
N ASN A 16 -11.43 14.24 13.49
CA ASN A 16 -11.89 15.37 14.30
C ASN A 16 -11.64 16.73 13.62
N LEU A 17 -11.12 16.75 12.39
CA LEU A 17 -10.83 18.00 11.67
C LEU A 17 -12.06 18.60 11.00
N PHE A 18 -13.08 17.79 10.70
CA PHE A 18 -14.22 18.17 9.88
C PHE A 18 -15.48 18.23 10.72
N GLU A 19 -16.41 19.12 10.36
CA GLU A 19 -17.72 19.23 11.02
C GLU A 19 -18.70 18.14 10.54
N SER A 20 -18.44 17.53 9.39
CA SER A 20 -19.26 16.46 8.82
C SER A 20 -19.49 15.30 9.79
N SER A 21 -20.70 14.74 9.79
CA SER A 21 -21.07 13.63 10.69
C SER A 21 -20.33 12.33 10.39
N LEU A 22 -19.95 12.09 9.13
CA LEU A 22 -19.22 10.91 8.68
C LEU A 22 -17.92 11.32 7.98
N ILE A 23 -16.80 10.76 8.45
CA ILE A 23 -15.49 10.89 7.83
C ILE A 23 -14.98 9.48 7.53
N VAL A 24 -14.85 9.15 6.25
CA VAL A 24 -14.43 7.82 5.78
C VAL A 24 -13.05 7.90 5.16
N HIS A 25 -12.06 7.35 5.85
CA HIS A 25 -10.68 7.23 5.38
C HIS A 25 -10.47 5.89 4.70
N THR A 26 -10.02 5.89 3.44
CA THR A 26 -9.79 4.66 2.67
C THR A 26 -8.62 4.81 1.71
N HIS A 27 -8.05 3.67 1.29
CA HIS A 27 -6.93 3.58 0.36
C HIS A 27 -7.32 2.82 -0.92
N PRO A 28 -8.27 3.29 -1.76
CA PRO A 28 -8.68 2.53 -2.94
C PRO A 28 -7.52 2.46 -3.95
N THR A 29 -7.27 1.27 -4.51
CA THR A 29 -6.23 1.05 -5.54
C THR A 29 -6.30 2.07 -6.68
N VAL A 30 -7.51 2.37 -7.15
CA VAL A 30 -7.76 3.30 -8.27
C VAL A 30 -7.31 4.72 -7.93
N ILE A 31 -7.66 5.20 -6.74
CA ILE A 31 -7.30 6.54 -6.29
C ILE A 31 -5.80 6.59 -5.96
N ASN A 32 -5.27 5.57 -5.28
CA ASN A 32 -3.83 5.52 -4.99
C ASN A 32 -2.97 5.35 -6.25
N ALA A 33 -3.49 4.81 -7.35
CA ALA A 33 -2.80 4.87 -8.63
C ALA A 33 -2.50 6.32 -9.06
N LEU A 34 -3.45 7.24 -8.84
CA LEU A 34 -3.25 8.68 -9.05
C LEU A 34 -2.38 9.29 -7.94
N LEU A 35 -2.72 9.05 -6.67
CA LEU A 35 -2.05 9.73 -5.54
C LEU A 35 -0.60 9.30 -5.32
N CYS A 36 -0.20 8.14 -5.84
CA CYS A 36 1.17 7.63 -5.79
C CYS A 36 1.87 7.79 -7.15
N SER A 37 1.46 8.77 -7.95
CA SER A 37 2.06 9.07 -9.26
C SER A 37 2.74 10.43 -9.29
N VAL A 38 3.68 10.59 -10.23
CA VAL A 38 4.43 11.84 -10.42
C VAL A 38 3.52 13.04 -10.70
N ARG A 39 2.38 12.82 -11.37
CA ARG A 39 1.43 13.89 -11.74
C ARG A 39 0.23 14.00 -10.79
N ALA A 40 0.30 13.42 -9.59
CA ALA A 40 -0.82 13.36 -8.64
C ALA A 40 -1.52 14.71 -8.43
N LYS A 41 -0.76 15.76 -8.11
CA LYS A 41 -1.27 17.10 -7.81
C LYS A 41 -1.88 17.77 -9.05
N GLU A 42 -1.11 17.85 -10.13
CA GLU A 42 -1.52 18.44 -11.42
C GLU A 42 -2.83 17.81 -11.92
N LEU A 43 -2.90 16.48 -11.95
CA LEU A 43 -4.08 15.78 -12.45
C LEU A 43 -5.27 15.86 -11.49
N THR A 44 -5.04 15.99 -10.18
CA THR A 44 -6.12 16.26 -9.22
C THR A 44 -6.74 17.62 -9.50
N GLU A 45 -5.92 18.66 -9.68
CA GLU A 45 -6.38 20.00 -10.04
C GLU A 45 -7.11 20.01 -11.40
N GLU A 46 -6.60 19.29 -12.41
CA GLU A 46 -7.23 19.16 -13.73
C GLU A 46 -8.60 18.47 -13.66
N LEU A 47 -8.71 17.40 -12.87
CA LEU A 47 -9.93 16.58 -12.78
C LEU A 47 -11.01 17.19 -11.90
N PHE A 48 -10.61 17.86 -10.82
CA PHE A 48 -11.53 18.24 -9.74
C PHE A 48 -11.48 19.72 -9.38
N GLY A 49 -10.55 20.49 -9.95
CA GLY A 49 -10.42 21.92 -9.68
C GLY A 49 -10.30 22.21 -8.18
N ASN A 50 -11.17 23.07 -7.68
CA ASN A 50 -11.25 23.44 -6.28
C ASN A 50 -12.20 22.57 -5.45
N GLU A 51 -12.77 21.49 -5.99
CA GLU A 51 -13.69 20.63 -5.23
C GLU A 51 -12.98 19.67 -4.27
N VAL A 52 -11.71 19.35 -4.54
CA VAL A 52 -10.90 18.42 -3.76
C VAL A 52 -9.80 19.19 -3.04
N LEU A 53 -9.68 18.97 -1.73
CA LEU A 53 -8.50 19.41 -0.99
C LEU A 53 -7.35 18.42 -1.22
N PHE A 54 -6.30 18.84 -1.92
CA PHE A 54 -5.09 18.04 -2.07
C PHE A 54 -4.05 18.42 -1.01
N VAL A 55 -3.55 17.42 -0.30
CA VAL A 55 -2.47 17.57 0.70
C VAL A 55 -1.24 16.82 0.16
N ASP A 56 -0.15 17.57 -0.04
CA ASP A 56 1.15 17.00 -0.43
C ASP A 56 1.61 16.00 0.63
N TYR A 57 2.47 15.05 0.25
CA TYR A 57 2.89 14.01 1.18
C TYR A 57 3.53 14.64 2.43
N THR A 58 3.11 14.14 3.58
CA THR A 58 3.77 14.37 4.86
C THR A 58 3.66 13.12 5.72
N ASP A 59 4.57 12.99 6.67
CA ASP A 59 4.66 11.85 7.56
C ASP A 59 3.33 11.62 8.32
N PRO A 60 2.84 10.37 8.40
CA PRO A 60 1.57 10.06 9.06
C PRO A 60 1.59 10.36 10.56
N GLY A 61 0.41 10.46 11.16
CA GLY A 61 0.23 10.84 12.56
C GLY A 61 0.11 12.35 12.77
N TYR A 62 0.80 12.89 13.77
CA TYR A 62 0.60 14.28 14.21
C TYR A 62 0.96 15.32 13.13
N VAL A 63 2.04 15.08 12.36
CA VAL A 63 2.50 16.02 11.33
C VAL A 63 1.46 16.13 10.22
N LEU A 64 1.00 14.99 9.70
CA LEU A 64 -0.13 14.92 8.77
C LEU A 64 -1.38 15.62 9.31
N PHE A 65 -1.76 15.37 10.57
CA PHE A 65 -2.90 16.05 11.18
C PHE A 65 -2.77 17.58 11.14
N LYS A 66 -1.62 18.13 11.56
CA LYS A 66 -1.39 19.58 11.59
C LYS A 66 -1.34 20.20 10.19
N GLU A 67 -0.75 19.49 9.24
CA GLU A 67 -0.70 19.97 7.86
C GLU A 67 -2.09 19.95 7.21
N THR A 68 -2.86 18.87 7.38
CA THR A 68 -4.25 18.80 6.90
C THR A 68 -5.11 19.89 7.54
N GLU A 69 -4.99 20.14 8.86
CA GLU A 69 -5.68 21.25 9.53
C GLU A 69 -5.35 22.60 8.89
N ARG A 70 -4.06 22.84 8.60
CA ARG A 70 -3.60 24.09 7.99
C ARG A 70 -4.16 24.26 6.57
N GLN A 71 -4.18 23.19 5.78
CA GLN A 71 -4.70 23.22 4.41
C GLN A 71 -6.23 23.35 4.38
N LEU A 72 -6.92 22.70 5.31
CA LEU A 72 -8.36 22.82 5.49
C LEU A 72 -8.77 24.28 5.75
N ARG A 73 -8.09 24.98 6.67
CA ARG A 73 -8.37 26.40 6.93
C ARG A 73 -8.22 27.26 5.68
N LYS A 74 -7.13 27.07 4.92
CA LYS A 74 -6.91 27.80 3.65
C LYS A 74 -7.98 27.50 2.60
N TYR A 75 -8.43 26.25 2.54
CA TYR A 75 -9.50 25.83 1.66
C TYR A 75 -10.82 26.52 2.04
N ILE A 76 -11.17 26.54 3.32
CA ILE A 76 -12.38 27.23 3.81
C ILE A 76 -12.30 28.73 3.53
N ASP A 77 -11.16 29.37 3.80
CA ASP A 77 -10.97 30.81 3.53
C ASP A 77 -11.18 31.15 2.04
N SER A 78 -10.80 30.24 1.14
CA SER A 78 -10.89 30.45 -0.31
C SER A 78 -12.24 30.04 -0.91
N ASN A 79 -12.93 29.06 -0.33
CA ASN A 79 -14.14 28.45 -0.91
C ASN A 79 -15.42 28.71 -0.08
N GLY A 80 -15.29 29.23 1.13
CA GLY A 80 -16.40 29.53 2.05
C GLY A 80 -17.05 28.31 2.72
N LYS A 81 -16.47 27.11 2.55
CA LYS A 81 -16.99 25.84 3.12
C LYS A 81 -15.90 24.78 3.23
N GLU A 82 -16.16 23.74 4.02
CA GLU A 82 -15.29 22.55 4.09
C GLU A 82 -15.31 21.75 2.77
N PRO A 83 -14.22 21.03 2.44
CA PRO A 83 -14.20 20.10 1.32
C PRO A 83 -14.96 18.82 1.66
N GLY A 84 -15.73 18.29 0.71
CA GLY A 84 -16.33 16.95 0.83
C GLY A 84 -15.34 15.81 0.55
N ILE A 85 -14.19 16.13 -0.08
CA ILE A 85 -13.19 15.17 -0.52
C ILE A 85 -11.80 15.73 -0.21
N VAL A 86 -10.97 14.92 0.45
CA VAL A 86 -9.56 15.24 0.71
C VAL A 86 -8.68 14.11 0.16
N PHE A 87 -7.68 14.48 -0.62
CA PHE A 87 -6.65 13.57 -1.13
C PHE A 87 -5.34 13.80 -0.39
N LEU A 88 -4.74 12.70 0.07
CA LEU A 88 -3.47 12.67 0.76
C LEU A 88 -2.46 11.95 -0.15
N GLN A 89 -1.51 12.70 -0.71
CA GLN A 89 -0.51 12.15 -1.63
C GLN A 89 0.24 10.98 -0.97
N ASN A 90 0.50 9.91 -1.74
CA ASN A 90 1.21 8.72 -1.25
C ASN A 90 0.61 8.08 0.02
N HIS A 91 -0.71 8.21 0.19
CA HIS A 91 -1.43 7.73 1.36
C HIS A 91 -2.81 7.21 1.00
N GLY A 92 -3.76 8.10 0.68
CA GLY A 92 -5.17 7.73 0.56
C GLY A 92 -6.12 8.92 0.47
N MET A 93 -7.40 8.69 0.78
CA MET A 93 -8.43 9.71 0.70
C MET A 93 -9.34 9.73 1.92
N LEU A 94 -9.85 10.92 2.25
CA LEU A 94 -10.95 11.12 3.19
C LEU A 94 -12.18 11.60 2.42
N ILE A 95 -13.32 10.99 2.70
CA ILE A 95 -14.61 11.45 2.22
C ILE A 95 -15.42 11.93 3.42
N CYS A 96 -15.86 13.18 3.35
CA CYS A 96 -16.65 13.85 4.38
C CYS A 96 -18.08 14.03 3.88
N GLY A 97 -19.05 13.68 4.72
CA GLY A 97 -20.48 13.84 4.42
C GLY A 97 -21.34 13.71 5.68
N ASP A 98 -22.56 14.21 5.62
CA ASP A 98 -23.50 14.17 6.74
C ASP A 98 -24.23 12.83 6.85
N ASP A 99 -24.24 12.06 5.78
CA ASP A 99 -24.90 10.76 5.68
C ASP A 99 -24.16 9.80 4.73
N SER A 100 -24.58 8.54 4.72
CA SER A 100 -23.92 7.51 3.90
C SER A 100 -24.13 7.72 2.39
N GLU A 101 -25.20 8.42 1.99
CA GLU A 101 -25.51 8.69 0.59
C GLU A 101 -24.54 9.72 -0.01
N SER A 102 -24.29 10.82 0.71
CA SER A 102 -23.30 11.83 0.32
C SER A 102 -21.88 11.24 0.25
N VAL A 103 -21.49 10.41 1.22
CA VAL A 103 -20.19 9.69 1.18
C VAL A 103 -20.10 8.78 -0.05
N LYS A 104 -21.15 8.02 -0.34
CA LYS A 104 -21.20 7.14 -1.51
C LYS A 104 -21.11 7.95 -2.82
N MET A 105 -21.89 9.02 -2.94
CA MET A 105 -21.88 9.90 -4.11
C MET A 105 -20.49 10.49 -4.38
N HIS A 106 -19.83 11.03 -3.35
CA HIS A 106 -18.46 11.54 -3.49
C HIS A 106 -17.49 10.44 -3.92
N THR A 107 -17.58 9.25 -3.32
CA THR A 107 -16.75 8.10 -3.66
C THR A 107 -16.94 7.66 -5.12
N GLU A 108 -18.19 7.53 -5.58
CA GLU A 108 -18.50 7.13 -6.96
C GLU A 108 -18.02 8.19 -7.97
N LYS A 109 -18.18 9.48 -7.65
CA LYS A 109 -17.71 10.58 -8.50
C LYS A 109 -16.20 10.49 -8.76
N ILE A 110 -15.39 10.42 -7.70
CA ILE A 110 -13.93 10.38 -7.84
C ILE A 110 -13.45 9.08 -8.47
N MET A 111 -14.03 7.94 -8.10
CA MET A 111 -13.67 6.65 -8.67
C MET A 111 -13.96 6.62 -10.16
N THR A 112 -15.10 7.17 -10.60
CA THR A 112 -15.46 7.26 -12.02
C THR A 112 -14.50 8.18 -12.77
N ALA A 113 -14.23 9.38 -12.24
CA ALA A 113 -13.34 10.36 -12.87
C ALA A 113 -11.92 9.81 -13.08
N VAL A 114 -11.35 9.14 -12.07
CA VAL A 114 -10.01 8.54 -12.16
C VAL A 114 -10.01 7.30 -13.04
N ASN A 115 -11.01 6.41 -12.94
CA ASN A 115 -11.09 5.22 -13.79
C ASN A 115 -11.18 5.58 -15.29
N ASN A 116 -11.86 6.67 -15.65
CA ASN A 116 -11.97 7.14 -17.03
C ASN A 116 -10.63 7.58 -17.64
N ARG A 117 -9.59 7.78 -16.81
CA ARG A 117 -8.23 8.10 -17.28
C ARG A 117 -7.36 6.86 -17.54
N PHE A 118 -7.81 5.67 -17.15
CA PHE A 118 -7.03 4.45 -17.38
C PHE A 118 -7.10 3.99 -18.84
N ILE A 119 -5.96 4.03 -19.50
CA ILE A 119 -5.76 3.44 -20.83
C ILE A 119 -5.31 1.99 -20.66
N ARG A 120 -4.42 1.74 -19.70
CA ARG A 120 -3.94 0.39 -19.37
C ARG A 120 -4.89 -0.29 -18.40
N LYS A 121 -5.35 -1.49 -18.75
CA LYS A 121 -6.13 -2.35 -17.87
C LYS A 121 -5.22 -3.27 -17.06
N LEU A 122 -5.62 -3.55 -15.83
CA LEU A 122 -4.92 -4.53 -15.00
C LEU A 122 -4.90 -5.91 -15.69
N PRO A 123 -3.77 -6.63 -15.65
CA PRO A 123 -3.71 -8.05 -15.98
C PRO A 123 -4.66 -8.90 -15.12
N SER A 124 -4.93 -10.13 -15.55
CA SER A 124 -5.75 -11.06 -14.77
C SER A 124 -5.10 -11.36 -13.41
N LEU A 125 -5.93 -11.35 -12.37
CA LEU A 125 -5.54 -11.73 -11.01
C LEU A 125 -5.95 -13.15 -10.66
N GLU A 126 -6.49 -13.90 -11.63
CA GLU A 126 -6.86 -15.29 -11.44
C GLU A 126 -5.64 -16.13 -11.05
N PHE A 127 -5.84 -17.03 -10.08
CA PHE A 127 -4.75 -17.84 -9.55
C PHE A 127 -4.26 -18.86 -10.59
N ILE A 128 -2.97 -18.79 -10.90
CA ILE A 128 -2.27 -19.71 -11.79
C ILE A 128 -1.51 -20.73 -10.94
N LYS A 129 -1.88 -22.01 -11.10
CA LYS A 129 -1.25 -23.11 -10.37
C LYS A 129 0.26 -23.19 -10.69
N PRO A 130 1.13 -23.35 -9.69
CA PRO A 130 2.56 -23.47 -9.92
C PRO A 130 2.91 -24.78 -10.64
N SER A 131 3.99 -24.75 -11.42
CA SER A 131 4.56 -25.94 -12.08
C SER A 131 5.01 -27.00 -11.06
N LYS A 132 5.24 -28.25 -11.51
CA LYS A 132 5.77 -29.30 -10.62
C LYS A 132 7.12 -28.91 -9.97
N GLY A 133 8.02 -28.30 -10.75
CA GLY A 133 9.31 -27.83 -10.25
C GLY A 133 9.15 -26.68 -9.26
N SER A 134 8.30 -25.71 -9.58
CA SER A 134 7.98 -24.59 -8.68
C SER A 134 7.41 -25.10 -7.35
N LYS A 135 6.48 -26.07 -7.37
CA LYS A 135 5.90 -26.66 -6.14
C LYS A 135 6.97 -27.24 -5.20
N LEU A 136 8.00 -27.89 -5.73
CA LEU A 136 9.08 -28.43 -4.91
C LEU A 136 9.86 -27.30 -4.21
N ILE A 137 10.14 -26.21 -4.92
CA ILE A 137 10.78 -25.02 -4.36
C ILE A 137 9.90 -24.39 -3.28
N LEU A 138 8.61 -24.18 -3.57
CA LEU A 138 7.64 -23.61 -2.63
C LEU A 138 7.59 -24.44 -1.33
N ASN A 139 7.49 -25.77 -1.44
CA ASN A 139 7.44 -26.67 -0.27
C ASN A 139 8.71 -26.54 0.58
N LYS A 140 9.89 -26.48 -0.04
CA LYS A 140 11.16 -26.34 0.68
C LYS A 140 11.30 -24.99 1.38
N ILE A 141 10.81 -23.91 0.76
CA ILE A 141 10.76 -22.58 1.40
C ILE A 141 9.78 -22.61 2.57
N SER A 142 8.59 -23.20 2.42
CA SER A 142 7.64 -23.37 3.52
C SER A 142 8.23 -24.20 4.67
N GLU A 143 8.91 -25.31 4.39
CA GLU A 143 9.61 -26.11 5.41
C GLU A 143 10.66 -25.27 6.17
N TYR A 144 11.44 -24.46 5.46
CA TYR A 144 12.44 -23.57 6.05
C TYR A 144 11.80 -22.56 7.02
N PHE A 145 10.73 -21.88 6.62
CA PHE A 145 10.03 -20.93 7.48
C PHE A 145 9.28 -21.61 8.63
N ASN A 146 8.61 -22.74 8.37
CA ASN A 146 7.88 -23.52 9.39
C ASN A 146 8.81 -24.00 10.50
N SER A 147 10.06 -24.39 10.17
CA SER A 147 11.07 -24.78 11.17
C SER A 147 11.43 -23.67 12.17
N ARG A 148 11.01 -22.43 11.89
CA ARG A 148 11.24 -21.22 12.68
C ARG A 148 9.95 -20.64 13.27
N ASN A 149 8.87 -21.43 13.29
CA ASN A 149 7.53 -21.01 13.70
C ASN A 149 6.96 -19.84 12.87
N LEU A 150 7.30 -19.80 11.58
CA LEU A 150 6.76 -18.84 10.61
C LEU A 150 5.92 -19.56 9.56
N TYR A 151 4.88 -18.88 9.07
CA TYR A 151 3.95 -19.38 8.07
C TYR A 151 4.18 -18.66 6.75
N THR A 152 3.97 -19.38 5.64
CA THR A 152 4.10 -18.81 4.30
C THR A 152 2.78 -18.80 3.55
N ALA A 153 2.56 -17.78 2.73
CA ALA A 153 1.51 -17.77 1.71
C ALA A 153 2.13 -17.61 0.32
N PHE A 154 1.41 -18.04 -0.71
CA PHE A 154 1.88 -17.97 -2.10
C PHE A 154 0.81 -17.40 -3.03
N MET A 155 1.26 -16.58 -3.99
CA MET A 155 0.42 -15.99 -5.02
C MET A 155 1.12 -16.10 -6.38
N ASN A 156 0.36 -16.51 -7.39
CA ASN A 156 0.81 -16.49 -8.77
C ASN A 156 -0.38 -16.20 -9.68
N ASN A 157 -0.24 -15.18 -10.50
CA ASN A 157 -1.19 -14.71 -11.50
C ASN A 157 -0.42 -13.95 -12.61
N GLU A 158 -1.13 -13.37 -13.58
CA GLU A 158 -0.47 -12.64 -14.68
C GLU A 158 0.33 -11.44 -14.16
N MET A 159 -0.17 -10.75 -13.13
CA MET A 159 0.52 -9.61 -12.51
C MET A 159 1.87 -10.02 -11.91
N THR A 160 1.92 -11.10 -11.12
CA THR A 160 3.20 -11.63 -10.62
C THR A 160 4.07 -12.12 -11.76
N GLY A 161 3.49 -12.64 -12.84
CA GLY A 161 4.23 -13.03 -14.04
C GLY A 161 4.99 -11.87 -14.69
N LEU A 162 4.44 -10.65 -14.65
CA LEU A 162 5.12 -9.44 -15.12
C LEU A 162 6.29 -9.06 -14.22
N PHE A 163 6.02 -8.83 -12.93
CA PHE A 163 7.01 -8.25 -12.01
C PHE A 163 8.01 -9.26 -11.46
N MET A 164 7.70 -10.56 -11.43
CA MET A 164 8.62 -11.61 -10.98
C MET A 164 9.35 -12.28 -12.14
N SER A 165 9.31 -11.70 -13.35
CA SER A 165 9.97 -12.27 -14.53
C SER A 165 11.48 -12.21 -14.43
N GLU A 166 12.02 -11.04 -14.07
CA GLU A 166 13.44 -10.73 -13.95
C GLU A 166 13.68 -9.73 -12.80
N LYS A 167 14.94 -9.63 -12.35
CA LYS A 167 15.31 -8.75 -11.23
C LYS A 167 14.98 -7.28 -11.50
N ASP A 168 15.17 -6.82 -12.73
CA ASP A 168 14.91 -5.43 -13.11
C ASP A 168 13.41 -5.12 -13.10
N GLU A 169 12.57 -6.06 -13.53
CA GLU A 169 11.11 -5.92 -13.44
C GLU A 169 10.65 -5.91 -11.98
N PHE A 170 11.21 -6.76 -11.13
CA PHE A 170 10.93 -6.75 -9.69
C PHE A 170 11.30 -5.41 -9.07
N SER A 171 12.45 -4.86 -9.43
CA SER A 171 12.94 -3.59 -8.87
C SER A 171 11.96 -2.43 -9.09
N LYS A 172 11.14 -2.48 -10.15
CA LYS A 172 10.10 -1.47 -10.43
C LYS A 172 8.97 -1.46 -9.42
N THR A 173 8.77 -2.53 -8.66
CA THR A 173 7.79 -2.61 -7.57
C THR A 173 8.48 -2.76 -6.21
N ALA A 174 9.80 -2.69 -6.15
CA ALA A 174 10.56 -3.02 -4.94
C ALA A 174 10.76 -1.82 -3.98
N LYS A 175 9.80 -0.89 -3.94
CA LYS A 175 9.79 0.27 -3.04
C LYS A 175 8.36 0.59 -2.59
N PRO A 176 8.17 1.01 -1.33
CA PRO A 176 6.85 1.35 -0.80
C PRO A 176 6.32 2.68 -1.36
N PHE A 177 5.02 2.74 -1.59
CA PHE A 177 4.28 3.96 -1.93
C PHE A 177 3.63 4.61 -0.72
N THR A 178 3.13 3.79 0.20
CA THR A 178 2.29 4.22 1.32
C THR A 178 2.80 3.62 2.64
N PRO A 179 2.39 4.19 3.79
CA PRO A 179 2.71 3.61 5.10
C PRO A 179 2.31 2.15 5.24
N ASP A 180 1.13 1.77 4.73
CA ASP A 180 0.63 0.39 4.77
C ASP A 180 1.59 -0.60 4.10
N ASN A 181 2.27 -0.22 3.01
CA ASN A 181 3.28 -1.08 2.39
C ASN A 181 4.41 -1.41 3.38
N ILE A 182 4.86 -0.44 4.17
CA ILE A 182 5.92 -0.63 5.16
C ILE A 182 5.42 -1.42 6.37
N VAL A 183 4.18 -1.19 6.81
CA VAL A 183 3.57 -1.93 7.93
C VAL A 183 3.49 -3.41 7.60
N TYR A 184 2.82 -3.74 6.50
CA TYR A 184 2.44 -5.11 6.19
C TYR A 184 3.48 -5.84 5.36
N CYS A 185 4.38 -5.16 4.64
CA CYS A 185 5.37 -5.82 3.79
C CYS A 185 6.83 -5.58 4.22
N LYS A 186 7.08 -4.70 5.20
CA LYS A 186 8.40 -4.08 5.48
C LYS A 186 8.86 -3.17 4.32
N SER A 187 9.98 -2.50 4.52
CA SER A 187 10.56 -1.53 3.56
C SER A 187 11.49 -2.16 2.52
N GLU A 188 12.00 -3.38 2.79
CA GLU A 188 12.86 -4.12 1.87
C GLU A 188 12.27 -5.50 1.51
N TYR A 189 12.41 -5.89 0.25
CA TYR A 189 11.88 -7.13 -0.31
C TYR A 189 12.99 -7.94 -0.98
N LEU A 190 12.84 -9.27 -1.00
CA LEU A 190 13.82 -10.16 -1.61
C LEU A 190 13.38 -10.58 -3.01
N PHE A 191 14.24 -10.43 -4.02
CA PHE A 191 14.13 -11.16 -5.28
C PHE A 191 15.08 -12.36 -5.24
N ALA A 192 14.57 -13.56 -5.45
CA ALA A 192 15.35 -14.80 -5.41
C ALA A 192 15.20 -15.61 -6.71
N MET A 193 16.32 -16.21 -7.12
CA MET A 193 16.45 -16.99 -8.34
C MET A 193 17.45 -18.12 -8.13
N GLY A 194 17.48 -19.08 -9.08
CA GLY A 194 18.39 -20.21 -9.02
C GLY A 194 17.80 -21.44 -8.36
N LYS A 195 18.66 -22.31 -7.83
CA LYS A 195 18.25 -23.55 -7.16
C LYS A 195 17.78 -23.25 -5.74
N ILE A 196 17.17 -24.24 -5.10
CA ILE A 196 16.65 -24.09 -3.73
C ILE A 196 17.73 -23.60 -2.75
N ASP A 197 18.95 -24.10 -2.85
CA ASP A 197 20.05 -23.69 -1.96
C ASP A 197 20.43 -22.20 -2.16
N ASP A 198 20.41 -21.71 -3.41
CA ASP A 198 20.68 -20.29 -3.72
C ASP A 198 19.59 -19.39 -3.12
N ILE A 199 18.33 -19.82 -3.21
CA ILE A 199 17.19 -19.10 -2.65
C ILE A 199 17.28 -19.05 -1.12
N ILE A 200 17.53 -20.18 -0.47
CA ILE A 200 17.69 -20.24 1.00
C ILE A 200 18.90 -19.40 1.46
N ASN A 201 20.02 -19.44 0.74
CA ASN A 201 21.19 -18.59 1.05
C ASN A 201 20.89 -17.10 0.87
N SER A 202 20.05 -16.73 -0.11
CA SER A 202 19.59 -15.35 -0.29
C SER A 202 18.69 -14.89 0.86
N ILE A 203 17.80 -15.77 1.34
CA ILE A 203 16.97 -15.50 2.54
C ILE A 203 17.84 -15.29 3.78
N ARG A 204 18.84 -16.15 4.00
CA ARG A 204 19.79 -16.01 5.11
C ARG A 204 20.60 -14.73 5.03
N SER A 205 21.12 -14.41 3.85
CA SER A 205 21.89 -13.18 3.61
C SER A 205 21.06 -11.93 3.85
N PHE A 206 19.78 -11.96 3.46
CA PHE A 206 18.83 -10.88 3.75
C PHE A 206 18.69 -10.69 5.27
N GLU A 207 18.38 -11.77 6.00
CA GLU A 207 18.17 -11.73 7.45
C GLU A 207 19.41 -11.27 8.23
N LEU A 208 20.60 -11.70 7.82
CA LEU A 208 21.86 -11.24 8.41
C LEU A 208 22.09 -9.74 8.22
N ARG A 209 21.68 -9.18 7.08
CA ARG A 209 21.88 -7.76 6.74
C ARG A 209 20.85 -6.85 7.39
N THR A 210 19.58 -7.27 7.42
CA THR A 210 18.47 -6.43 7.88
C THR A 210 18.08 -6.68 9.33
N GLY A 211 18.50 -7.81 9.92
CA GLY A 211 18.10 -8.25 11.25
C GLY A 211 16.69 -8.87 11.31
N TYR A 212 16.03 -9.07 10.17
CA TYR A 212 14.72 -9.72 10.09
C TYR A 212 14.55 -10.54 8.80
N TYR A 213 13.73 -11.58 8.83
CA TYR A 213 13.47 -12.41 7.64
C TYR A 213 12.73 -11.62 6.55
N PRO A 214 12.98 -11.90 5.25
CA PRO A 214 12.27 -11.21 4.17
C PRO A 214 10.78 -11.55 4.21
N ARG A 215 9.96 -10.53 4.47
CA ARG A 215 8.50 -10.70 4.55
C ARG A 215 7.87 -10.94 3.18
N ILE A 216 8.45 -10.35 2.13
CA ILE A 216 8.06 -10.57 0.73
C ILE A 216 9.26 -11.12 -0.04
N ILE A 217 9.01 -12.19 -0.81
CA ILE A 217 9.99 -12.87 -1.64
C ILE A 217 9.41 -13.06 -3.04
N GLY A 218 9.94 -12.32 -4.01
CA GLY A 218 9.70 -12.55 -5.42
C GLY A 218 10.54 -13.72 -5.93
N LEU A 219 9.90 -14.79 -6.38
CA LEU A 219 10.57 -15.95 -6.97
C LEU A 219 10.52 -15.86 -8.49
N GLN A 220 11.70 -15.79 -9.12
CA GLN A 220 11.83 -15.64 -10.57
C GLN A 220 10.95 -16.66 -11.31
N ARG A 221 10.04 -16.16 -12.15
CA ARG A 221 9.11 -16.92 -13.00
C ARG A 221 8.26 -17.96 -12.27
N THR A 222 8.14 -17.82 -10.95
CA THR A 222 7.36 -18.74 -10.10
C THR A 222 6.18 -18.02 -9.43
N GLY A 223 6.39 -16.81 -8.94
CA GLY A 223 5.36 -16.02 -8.26
C GLY A 223 5.90 -15.33 -7.02
N LEU A 224 4.99 -14.95 -6.13
CA LEU A 224 5.29 -14.22 -4.91
C LEU A 224 5.04 -15.10 -3.68
N ILE A 225 5.99 -15.15 -2.76
CA ILE A 225 5.83 -15.72 -1.42
C ILE A 225 5.85 -14.58 -0.40
N SER A 226 5.03 -14.72 0.64
CA SER A 226 5.22 -13.97 1.87
C SER A 226 5.48 -14.91 3.05
N ALA A 227 6.11 -14.37 4.10
CA ALA A 227 6.30 -15.05 5.37
C ALA A 227 5.78 -14.19 6.54
N GLY A 228 5.14 -14.82 7.52
CA GLY A 228 4.53 -14.16 8.66
C GLY A 228 4.54 -15.03 9.92
N ASP A 229 4.23 -14.43 11.05
CA ASP A 229 3.99 -15.08 12.35
C ASP A 229 2.67 -15.87 12.41
N SER A 230 1.78 -15.66 11.43
CA SER A 230 0.55 -16.41 11.22
C SER A 230 0.25 -16.52 9.73
N ILE A 231 -0.63 -17.46 9.36
CA ILE A 231 -1.09 -17.58 7.98
C ILE A 231 -1.85 -16.32 7.53
N GLN A 232 -2.60 -15.67 8.42
CA GLN A 232 -3.32 -14.43 8.14
C GLN A 232 -2.37 -13.27 7.87
N SER A 233 -1.31 -13.13 8.68
CA SER A 233 -0.24 -12.15 8.50
C SER A 233 0.48 -12.34 7.16
N ALA A 234 0.79 -13.58 6.79
CA ALA A 234 1.38 -13.91 5.50
C ALA A 234 0.41 -13.56 4.34
N GLN A 235 -0.86 -13.97 4.41
CA GLN A 235 -1.87 -13.66 3.39
C GLN A 235 -2.07 -12.16 3.21
N ARG A 236 -2.22 -11.40 4.30
CA ARG A 236 -2.36 -9.94 4.25
C ARG A 236 -1.15 -9.27 3.59
N SER A 237 0.06 -9.76 3.89
CA SER A 237 1.28 -9.26 3.25
C SER A 237 1.24 -9.44 1.73
N LEU A 238 0.68 -10.54 1.22
CA LEU A 238 0.49 -10.73 -0.23
C LEU A 238 -0.60 -9.84 -0.81
N GLU A 239 -1.71 -9.66 -0.10
CA GLU A 239 -2.80 -8.80 -0.55
C GLU A 239 -2.34 -7.35 -0.69
N VAL A 240 -1.62 -6.84 0.30
CA VAL A 240 -1.04 -5.48 0.28
C VAL A 240 0.02 -5.36 -0.81
N PHE A 241 0.91 -6.36 -0.98
CA PHE A 241 1.90 -6.30 -2.05
C PHE A 241 1.26 -6.41 -3.45
N GLN A 242 0.18 -7.18 -3.59
CA GLN A 242 -0.60 -7.24 -4.83
C GLN A 242 -1.24 -5.89 -5.14
N ASP A 243 -1.80 -5.21 -4.13
CA ASP A 243 -2.30 -3.84 -4.29
C ASP A 243 -1.20 -2.88 -4.71
N MET A 244 -0.02 -2.98 -4.10
CA MET A 244 1.17 -2.21 -4.46
C MET A 244 1.58 -2.43 -5.93
N MET A 245 1.54 -3.68 -6.42
CA MET A 245 1.79 -3.98 -7.84
C MET A 245 0.72 -3.38 -8.76
N LYS A 246 -0.56 -3.34 -8.34
CA LYS A 246 -1.63 -2.69 -9.11
C LYS A 246 -1.43 -1.18 -9.19
N ILE A 247 -1.15 -0.53 -8.06
CA ILE A 247 -0.83 0.91 -8.00
C ILE A 247 0.36 1.21 -8.90
N ARG A 248 1.44 0.42 -8.78
CA ARG A 248 2.61 0.53 -9.64
C ARG A 248 2.23 0.44 -11.11
N PHE A 249 1.43 -0.56 -11.51
CA PHE A 249 1.02 -0.75 -12.89
C PHE A 249 0.14 0.41 -13.41
N LEU A 250 -0.85 0.84 -12.61
CA LEU A 250 -1.83 1.85 -13.02
C LEU A 250 -1.29 3.27 -12.98
N SER A 251 -0.34 3.59 -12.11
CA SER A 251 0.33 4.91 -12.04
C SER A 251 1.03 5.30 -13.35
N GLU A 252 1.34 4.34 -14.22
CA GLU A 252 1.84 4.60 -15.58
C GLU A 252 0.86 5.42 -16.44
N ASN A 253 -0.44 5.40 -16.14
CA ASN A 253 -1.42 6.28 -16.79
C ASN A 253 -1.27 7.76 -16.35
N PHE A 254 -0.46 8.03 -15.32
CA PHE A 254 -0.33 9.32 -14.65
C PHE A 254 1.14 9.79 -14.53
N GLY A 255 1.98 9.38 -15.48
CA GLY A 255 3.40 9.77 -15.51
C GLY A 255 4.32 8.84 -14.72
N GLY A 256 3.80 7.72 -14.21
CA GLY A 256 4.59 6.70 -13.51
C GLY A 256 4.58 6.86 -11.99
N PRO A 257 5.23 5.93 -11.27
CA PRO A 257 5.20 5.85 -9.82
C PRO A 257 6.01 6.96 -9.15
N GLU A 258 5.46 7.53 -8.07
CA GLU A 258 6.19 8.35 -7.10
C GLU A 258 6.32 7.54 -5.80
N PHE A 259 7.52 7.07 -5.47
CA PHE A 259 7.76 6.26 -4.27
C PHE A 259 8.08 7.13 -3.05
N LEU A 260 7.89 6.58 -1.85
CA LEU A 260 8.44 7.20 -0.66
C LEU A 260 9.97 7.30 -0.73
N THR A 261 10.50 8.43 -0.30
CA THR A 261 11.94 8.67 -0.18
C THR A 261 12.53 7.84 0.97
N GLY A 262 13.84 7.59 0.96
CA GLY A 262 14.49 6.84 2.04
C GLY A 262 14.23 7.40 3.44
N LYS A 263 14.22 8.74 3.60
CA LYS A 263 13.92 9.40 4.87
C LYS A 263 12.50 9.14 5.36
N GLN A 264 11.53 9.15 4.46
CA GLN A 264 10.11 8.90 4.78
C GLN A 264 9.91 7.43 5.16
N VAL A 265 10.58 6.51 4.46
CA VAL A 265 10.59 5.08 4.80
C VAL A 265 11.18 4.84 6.19
N GLU A 266 12.34 5.44 6.49
CA GLU A 266 13.01 5.34 7.79
C GLU A 266 12.14 5.90 8.93
N PHE A 267 11.44 7.01 8.71
CA PHE A 267 10.50 7.55 9.68
C PHE A 267 9.42 6.53 10.03
N ILE A 268 8.75 5.95 9.02
CA ILE A 268 7.64 5.01 9.24
C ILE A 268 8.14 3.70 9.90
N ASP A 269 9.32 3.21 9.51
CA ASP A 269 9.88 1.99 10.09
C ASP A 269 10.23 2.13 11.58
N SER A 270 10.71 3.31 11.97
CA SER A 270 11.07 3.64 13.36
C SER A 270 9.88 4.11 14.20
N TRP A 271 8.72 4.38 13.59
CA TRP A 271 7.55 4.91 14.28
C TRP A 271 6.87 3.88 15.19
N GLU A 272 6.84 4.18 16.49
CA GLU A 272 6.36 3.28 17.56
C GLU A 272 4.87 2.90 17.40
N ALA A 273 4.03 3.85 16.96
CA ALA A 273 2.60 3.61 16.76
C ALA A 273 2.33 2.56 15.67
N GLU A 274 3.17 2.53 14.64
CA GLU A 274 3.02 1.65 13.49
C GLU A 274 3.60 0.25 13.74
N ASN A 275 4.65 0.15 14.57
CA ASN A 275 5.18 -1.11 15.07
C ASN A 275 4.15 -1.93 15.87
N TYR A 276 3.08 -1.29 16.37
CA TYR A 276 1.95 -1.96 17.01
C TYR A 276 0.93 -2.55 16.01
N ARG A 277 0.65 -1.89 14.86
CA ARG A 277 -0.23 -2.42 13.79
C ARG A 277 0.31 -3.72 13.21
N ARG A 278 1.64 -3.89 13.20
CA ARG A 278 2.33 -5.11 12.74
C ARG A 278 1.96 -6.39 13.51
N LYS A 279 1.37 -6.26 14.70
CA LYS A 279 1.00 -7.41 15.58
C LYS A 279 -0.41 -7.94 15.34
N PHE A 280 -1.21 -7.28 14.50
CA PHE A 280 -2.60 -7.63 14.18
C PHE A 280 -2.76 -7.94 12.71
#